data_AF-A0A7C9AGD8-F1
#
_entry.id   AF-A0A7C9AGD8-F1
#
_cell.length_a   1.000
_cell.length_b   1.000
_cell.length_c   1.000
_cell.angle_alpha   90.00
_cell.angle_beta   90.00
_cell.angle_gamma   90.00
#
_symmetry.space_group_name_H-M   'P 1'
#
loop_
_entity.id
_entity.type
_entity.pdbx_description
1 polymer ?
#
loop_
_entity_poly.entity_id
_entity_poly.type
_entity_poly.pdbx_seq_one_letter_code
_entity_poly.pdbx_strand_id
1 'polypeptide(L)'
;SWQTECKGYQFWTKADETGSFSIYGVREGEYNLYAWVPGFIGDYKCGAAVVIKPGCDLHMGDVVYEPPRDGPTLWDIGVPDRTAAEFYIPDTNPKYINRLFLNHERFRQYGLWERSEER
;
A
#
# COMPACT_ATOMS: atom_id res chain seq x y z
N SER A 1 12.19 5.51 -3.00
CA SER A 1 11.07 4.84 -2.29
C SER A 1 10.89 3.46 -2.91
N TRP A 2 10.56 2.41 -2.15
CA TRP A 2 10.28 1.08 -2.73
C TRP A 2 9.06 1.13 -3.67
N GLN A 3 8.13 2.04 -3.40
CA GLN A 3 6.95 2.32 -4.22
C GLN A 3 7.28 2.92 -5.61
N THR A 4 8.52 3.40 -5.80
CA THR A 4 9.00 3.98 -7.06
C THR A 4 10.16 3.20 -7.66
N GLU A 5 10.60 2.13 -7.00
CA GLU A 5 11.64 1.26 -7.53
C GLU A 5 11.01 0.40 -8.62
N CYS A 6 11.60 0.39 -9.81
CA CYS A 6 11.12 -0.42 -10.94
C CYS A 6 12.25 -1.27 -11.54
N LYS A 7 13.47 -1.17 -10.99
CA LYS A 7 14.62 -1.93 -11.43
C LYS A 7 14.75 -3.16 -10.53
N GLY A 8 14.35 -4.32 -11.05
CA GLY A 8 14.45 -5.61 -10.36
C GLY A 8 13.12 -6.36 -10.30
N TYR A 9 13.09 -7.42 -9.51
CA TYR A 9 11.90 -8.22 -9.29
C TYR A 9 11.17 -7.78 -8.01
N GLN A 10 9.85 -7.73 -8.07
CA GLN A 10 9.00 -7.45 -6.93
C GLN A 10 7.97 -8.55 -6.78
N PHE A 11 7.75 -8.96 -5.54
CA PHE A 11 6.79 -9.96 -5.17
C PHE A 11 6.01 -9.43 -3.97
N TRP A 12 4.71 -9.69 -3.93
CA TRP A 12 3.86 -9.25 -2.82
C TRP A 12 2.81 -10.31 -2.54
N THR A 13 2.36 -10.34 -1.29
CA THR A 13 1.25 -11.18 -0.84
C THR A 13 0.48 -10.42 0.24
N LYS A 14 -0.76 -10.80 0.48
CA LYS A 14 -1.55 -10.28 1.60
C LYS A 14 -1.43 -11.29 2.75
N ALA A 15 -1.09 -10.80 3.94
CA ALA A 15 -1.12 -11.61 5.15
C ALA A 15 -2.56 -12.04 5.49
N ASP A 16 -2.71 -13.18 6.13
CA ASP A 16 -4.00 -13.66 6.63
C ASP A 16 -4.47 -12.89 7.87
N GLU A 17 -5.63 -13.29 8.42
CA GLU A 17 -6.22 -12.67 9.62
C GLU A 17 -5.31 -12.79 10.87
N THR A 18 -4.36 -13.72 10.87
CA THR A 18 -3.39 -13.93 11.97
C THR A 18 -2.08 -13.17 11.75
N GLY A 19 -1.92 -12.49 10.60
CA GLY A 19 -0.67 -11.83 10.22
C GLY A 19 0.35 -12.75 9.55
N SER A 20 0.00 -14.01 9.25
CA SER A 20 0.89 -14.97 8.60
C SER A 20 0.87 -14.75 7.08
N PHE A 21 2.04 -14.88 6.44
CA PHE A 21 2.17 -14.70 5.00
C PHE A 21 3.19 -15.67 4.39
N SER A 22 2.95 -16.06 3.13
CA SER A 22 3.88 -16.86 2.33
C SER A 22 3.99 -16.28 0.92
N ILE A 23 5.21 -16.17 0.41
CA ILE A 23 5.48 -15.73 -0.96
C ILE A 23 6.21 -16.86 -1.69
N TYR A 24 5.55 -17.44 -2.69
CA TYR A 24 6.07 -18.56 -3.46
C TYR A 24 6.68 -18.08 -4.79
N GLY A 25 7.65 -18.84 -5.31
CA GLY A 25 8.21 -18.59 -6.64
C GLY A 25 9.11 -17.35 -6.73
N VAL A 26 9.71 -16.94 -5.62
CA VAL A 26 10.68 -15.83 -5.60
C VAL A 26 11.97 -16.26 -6.29
N ARG A 27 12.46 -15.46 -7.23
CA ARG A 27 13.74 -15.72 -7.91
C ARG A 27 14.91 -15.53 -6.96
N GLU A 28 15.99 -16.28 -7.15
CA GLU A 28 17.21 -16.09 -6.37
C GLU A 28 17.72 -14.64 -6.43
N GLY A 29 18.26 -14.14 -5.32
CA GLY A 29 18.74 -12.77 -5.23
C GLY A 29 18.63 -12.18 -3.82
N GLU A 30 19.08 -10.93 -3.69
CA GLU A 30 18.97 -10.14 -2.47
C GLU A 30 17.79 -9.18 -2.57
N TYR A 31 16.89 -9.24 -1.60
CA TYR A 31 15.66 -8.47 -1.55
C TYR A 31 15.55 -7.67 -0.26
N ASN A 32 14.74 -6.61 -0.31
CA ASN A 32 14.28 -5.91 0.89
C ASN A 32 12.84 -6.32 1.16
N LEU A 33 12.53 -6.69 2.40
CA LEU A 33 11.17 -6.96 2.82
C LEU A 33 10.54 -5.69 3.38
N TYR A 34 9.39 -5.32 2.81
CA TYR A 34 8.53 -4.25 3.31
C TYR A 34 7.18 -4.83 3.70
N ALA A 35 6.60 -4.33 4.78
CA ALA A 35 5.25 -4.68 5.19
C ALA A 35 4.51 -3.44 5.67
N TRP A 36 3.18 -3.49 5.64
CA TRP A 36 2.32 -2.42 6.14
C TRP A 36 0.98 -3.03 6.52
N VAL A 37 0.32 -2.41 7.49
CA VAL A 37 -0.97 -2.86 8.00
C VAL A 37 -1.95 -1.70 7.91
N PRO A 38 -3.14 -1.90 7.32
CA PRO A 38 -4.19 -0.88 7.35
C PRO A 38 -4.50 -0.44 8.78
N GLY A 39 -4.69 0.86 9.01
CA GLY A 39 -4.98 1.42 10.33
C GLY A 39 -3.75 1.76 11.16
N PHE A 40 -2.54 1.47 10.66
CA PHE A 40 -1.29 1.93 11.27
C PHE A 40 -0.52 2.87 10.34
N ILE A 41 0.00 3.95 10.91
CA ILE A 41 0.83 4.90 10.16
C ILE A 41 2.24 4.31 10.02
N GLY A 42 2.69 4.19 8.78
CA GLY A 42 4.07 3.87 8.42
C GLY A 42 4.22 2.53 7.70
N ASP A 43 5.46 2.30 7.27
CA ASP A 43 5.87 1.09 6.55
C ASP A 43 6.91 0.39 7.42
N TYR A 44 6.74 -0.91 7.64
CA TYR A 44 7.82 -1.76 8.13
C TYR A 44 8.84 -1.96 7.02
N LYS A 45 10.11 -1.79 7.35
CA LYS A 45 11.24 -2.21 6.52
C LYS A 45 12.09 -3.16 7.35
N CYS A 46 12.33 -4.36 6.84
CA CYS A 46 13.28 -5.27 7.45
C CYS A 46 14.68 -4.65 7.43
N GLY A 47 15.34 -4.61 8.59
CA GLY A 47 16.69 -4.07 8.71
C GLY A 47 17.76 -4.92 8.03
N ALA A 48 17.47 -6.20 7.77
CA ALA A 48 18.36 -7.13 7.10
C ALA A 48 17.93 -7.39 5.65
N ALA A 49 18.92 -7.55 4.77
CA ALA A 49 18.68 -8.01 3.41
C ALA A 49 18.23 -9.48 3.43
N VAL A 50 17.17 -9.77 2.68
CA VAL A 50 16.62 -11.11 2.50
C VAL A 50 17.36 -11.78 1.35
N VAL A 51 18.13 -12.83 1.64
CA VAL A 51 18.86 -13.59 0.62
C VAL A 51 18.07 -14.84 0.25
N ILE A 52 17.56 -14.89 -0.99
CA ILE A 52 16.82 -16.04 -1.51
C ILE A 52 17.75 -16.93 -2.32
N LYS A 53 17.79 -18.21 -1.96
CA LYS A 53 18.54 -19.26 -2.66
C LYS A 53 17.57 -20.19 -3.40
N PRO A 54 17.99 -20.75 -4.55
CA PRO A 54 17.13 -21.64 -5.33
C PRO A 54 16.79 -22.90 -4.53
N GLY A 55 15.50 -23.25 -4.49
CA GLY A 55 15.01 -24.45 -3.82
C GLY A 55 15.06 -24.42 -2.29
N CYS A 56 15.23 -23.24 -1.68
CA CYS A 56 15.21 -23.09 -0.22
C CYS A 56 13.94 -22.40 0.26
N ASP A 57 13.38 -22.91 1.35
CA ASP A 57 12.35 -22.23 2.13
C ASP A 57 13.05 -21.32 3.17
N LEU A 58 12.72 -20.04 3.14
CA LEU A 58 13.25 -19.06 4.10
C LEU A 58 12.18 -18.72 5.14
N HIS A 59 12.37 -19.21 6.36
CA HIS A 59 11.55 -18.83 7.50
C HIS A 59 12.20 -17.65 8.22
N MET A 60 11.59 -16.47 8.12
CA MET A 60 12.09 -15.25 8.76
C MET A 60 11.64 -15.09 10.22
N GLY A 61 10.79 -15.98 10.72
CA GLY A 61 10.20 -15.86 12.06
C GLY A 61 9.20 -14.71 12.15
N ASP A 62 8.96 -14.24 13.38
CA ASP A 62 8.01 -13.16 13.65
C ASP A 62 8.61 -11.81 13.25
N VAL A 63 7.88 -11.08 12.41
CA VAL A 63 8.22 -9.73 11.98
C VAL A 63 7.41 -8.74 12.83
N VAL A 64 8.04 -8.14 13.83
CA VAL A 64 7.38 -7.17 14.72
C VAL A 64 7.58 -5.76 14.20
N TYR A 65 6.47 -5.09 13.88
CA TYR A 65 6.48 -3.65 13.58
C TYR A 65 6.04 -2.87 14.82
N GLU A 66 6.99 -2.13 15.40
CA GLU A 66 6.68 -1.14 16.43
C GLU A 66 6.56 0.24 15.76
N PRO A 67 5.34 0.80 15.66
CA PRO A 67 5.18 2.13 15.10
C PRO A 67 5.91 3.14 16.00
N PRO A 68 6.78 4.00 15.45
CA PRO A 68 7.47 5.01 16.24
C PRO A 68 6.45 6.02 16.76
N ARG A 69 6.12 5.94 18.04
CA ARG A 69 5.22 6.88 18.73
C ARG A 69 5.91 7.48 19.94
N ASP A 70 6.20 8.77 19.88
CA ASP A 70 6.74 9.57 20.99
C ASP A 70 5.64 10.24 21.84
N GLY A 71 4.41 9.72 21.80
CA GLY A 71 3.28 10.27 22.57
C GLY A 71 1.90 9.85 22.08
N PRO A 72 0.83 10.25 22.80
CA PRO A 72 -0.54 9.97 22.41
C PRO A 72 -0.96 10.75 21.16
N THR A 73 -1.65 10.09 20.23
CA THR A 73 -2.26 10.74 19.05
C THR A 73 -3.32 11.75 19.49
N LEU A 74 -3.16 13.02 19.12
CA LEU A 74 -4.12 14.08 19.45
C LEU A 74 -5.32 14.10 18.49
N TRP A 75 -5.09 13.79 17.21
CA TRP A 75 -6.12 13.67 16.19
C TRP A 75 -5.52 12.94 14.97
N ASP A 76 -6.37 12.20 14.25
CA ASP A 76 -6.10 11.63 12.93
C ASP A 76 -7.23 12.04 11.99
N ILE A 77 -6.91 12.32 10.72
CA ILE A 77 -7.93 12.51 9.67
C ILE A 77 -7.90 11.27 8.79
N GLY A 78 -8.92 10.43 9.00
CA GLY A 78 -9.13 9.19 8.29
C GLY A 78 -8.33 8.00 8.82
N VAL A 79 -8.59 6.83 8.24
CA VAL A 79 -7.90 5.58 8.55
C VAL A 79 -6.69 5.45 7.61
N PRO A 80 -5.48 5.20 8.13
CA PRO A 80 -4.30 4.94 7.30
C PRO A 80 -4.38 3.53 6.68
N ASP A 81 -5.33 3.32 5.79
CA ASP A 81 -5.55 2.09 5.02
C ASP A 81 -5.03 2.19 3.57
N ARG A 82 -4.42 3.34 3.24
CA ARG A 82 -3.94 3.75 1.90
C ARG A 82 -5.05 3.79 0.85
N THR A 83 -6.30 3.87 1.27
CA THR A 83 -7.42 4.14 0.40
C THR A 83 -7.79 5.62 0.51
N ALA A 84 -8.34 6.15 -0.58
CA ALA A 84 -9.00 7.46 -0.53
C ALA A 84 -10.50 7.31 -0.21
N ALA A 85 -10.93 6.15 0.32
CA ALA A 85 -12.35 5.79 0.41
C ALA A 85 -13.15 6.72 1.35
N GLU A 86 -12.49 7.26 2.37
CA GLU A 86 -13.10 8.18 3.33
C GLU A 86 -13.12 9.63 2.86
N PHE A 87 -12.38 9.93 1.80
CA PHE A 87 -12.31 11.27 1.24
C PHE A 87 -13.41 11.48 0.21
N TYR A 88 -14.02 12.67 0.24
CA TYR A 88 -15.06 13.03 -0.70
C TYR A 88 -14.49 13.11 -2.12
N ILE A 89 -14.98 12.25 -3.01
CA ILE A 89 -14.69 12.31 -4.45
C ILE A 89 -15.92 12.93 -5.12
N PRO A 90 -15.80 14.11 -5.75
CA PRO A 90 -16.95 14.76 -6.38
C PRO A 90 -17.51 13.92 -7.54
N ASP A 91 -18.82 14.02 -7.75
CA ASP A 91 -19.46 13.41 -8.92
C ASP A 91 -18.86 13.93 -10.21
N THR A 92 -18.85 13.05 -11.20
CA THR A 92 -18.06 13.20 -12.41
C THR A 92 -18.83 14.02 -13.45
N ASN A 93 -18.12 14.88 -14.18
CA ASN A 93 -18.77 15.73 -15.17
C ASN A 93 -19.29 14.84 -16.32
N PRO A 94 -20.61 14.85 -16.62
CA PRO A 94 -21.19 14.01 -17.66
C PRO A 94 -20.61 14.23 -19.06
N LYS A 95 -19.95 15.37 -19.30
CA LYS A 95 -19.27 15.68 -20.57
C LYS A 95 -17.93 14.95 -20.77
N TYR A 96 -17.27 14.55 -19.68
CA TYR A 96 -15.91 13.99 -19.70
C TYR A 96 -15.80 12.60 -19.07
N ILE A 97 -16.93 11.88 -18.98
CA ILE A 97 -16.98 10.54 -18.38
C ILE A 97 -16.05 9.59 -19.13
N ASN A 98 -15.09 9.03 -18.39
CA ASN A 98 -14.35 7.86 -18.85
C ASN A 98 -15.15 6.59 -18.56
N ARG A 99 -15.64 5.93 -19.62
CA ARG A 99 -16.46 4.72 -19.51
C ARG A 99 -15.75 3.55 -18.82
N LEU A 100 -14.42 3.56 -18.77
CA LEU A 100 -13.62 2.53 -18.10
C LEU A 100 -13.70 2.60 -16.56
N PHE A 101 -14.06 3.75 -15.99
CA PHE A 101 -14.02 4.00 -14.54
C PHE A 101 -15.41 4.41 -13.98
N LEU A 102 -16.49 3.97 -14.64
CA LEU A 102 -17.86 4.29 -14.25
C LEU A 102 -18.25 3.67 -12.89
N ASN A 103 -17.81 2.45 -12.63
CA ASN A 103 -18.23 1.65 -11.48
C ASN A 103 -17.11 1.37 -10.46
N HIS A 104 -15.87 1.77 -10.75
CA HIS A 104 -14.73 1.63 -9.84
C HIS A 104 -13.73 2.78 -10.05
N GLU A 105 -12.95 3.10 -9.01
CA GLU A 105 -11.88 4.11 -9.06
C GLU A 105 -12.35 5.52 -9.50
N ARG A 106 -13.41 6.04 -8.88
CA ARG A 106 -14.01 7.36 -9.20
C ARG A 106 -13.00 8.52 -9.23
N PHE A 107 -11.92 8.41 -8.46
CA PHE A 107 -10.80 9.38 -8.43
C PHE A 107 -9.99 9.45 -9.74
N ARG A 108 -10.15 8.49 -10.67
CA ARG A 108 -9.47 8.46 -11.98
C ARG A 108 -10.27 9.14 -13.10
N GLN A 109 -11.39 9.78 -12.80
CA GLN A 109 -12.18 10.50 -13.80
C GLN A 109 -11.64 11.92 -14.05
N TYR A 110 -11.81 12.40 -15.28
CA TYR A 110 -11.38 13.73 -15.70
C TYR A 110 -12.43 14.80 -15.35
N GLY A 111 -12.00 16.06 -15.21
CA GLY A 111 -12.93 17.19 -14.97
C GLY A 111 -13.40 17.33 -13.52
N LEU A 112 -12.78 16.64 -12.56
CA LEU A 112 -13.10 16.78 -11.12
C LEU A 112 -12.74 18.17 -10.55
N TRP A 113 -11.83 18.89 -11.22
CA TRP A 113 -11.27 20.17 -10.77
C TRP A 113 -12.13 21.40 -11.12
N GLU A 114 -12.98 21.34 -12.15
CA GLU A 114 -13.80 22.48 -12.60
C GLU A 114 -14.86 22.92 -11.57
N ARG A 115 -15.25 22.04 -10.64
CA ARG A 115 -16.21 22.38 -9.56
C ARG A 115 -15.57 22.94 -8.30
N SER A 116 -14.24 22.93 -8.21
CA SER A 116 -13.54 23.46 -7.02
C SER A 116 -13.32 24.98 -7.09
N GLU A 117 -13.61 25.61 -8.23
CA GLU A 117 -13.52 27.06 -8.44
C GLU A 117 -14.81 27.83 -8.12
N GLU A 118 -15.93 27.13 -7.87
CA GLU A 118 -17.20 27.76 -7.49
C GLU A 118 -17.47 27.56 -6.00
N ARG A 119 -16.62 28.17 -5.16
CA ARG A 119 -16.97 28.44 -3.76
C ARG A 119 -16.23 29.64 -3.17
#